data_AF-A0A0N5D5E8-F1
#
_entry.id   AF-A0A0N5D5E8-F1
#
_cell.length_a   1.000
_cell.length_b   1.000
_cell.length_c   1.000
_cell.angle_alpha   90.00
_cell.angle_beta   90.00
_cell.angle_gamma   90.00
#
_symmetry.space_group_name_H-M   'P 1'
#
loop_
_entity.id
_entity.type
_entity.pdbx_description
1 polymer ?
#
loop_
_entity_poly.entity_id
_entity_poly.type
_entity_poly.pdbx_seq_one_letter_code
_entity_poly.pdbx_strand_id
1 'polypeptide(L)'
;MMEHLKISDWSALDNLEKKICSNCGRRRMYFCYDCKLYIPGVQNMVPQLKLPVHIDIIKHPQEKNSKSTALHCLLLAPTCTRLFDLTNVPNYNSTKYKQENTALVIQSENGISVHSFVKERGCIKRFVFLDSTWFQIGRLKSLSKIQSLPVITLRSYKTKYWRPQVLFPLFPFLVYFDNFHDYSYLLH
;
A
#
# COMPACT_ATOMS: atom_id res chain seq x y z
N MET A 1 -0.60 22.78 -8.12
CA MET A 1 0.54 21.84 -8.29
C MET A 1 0.22 20.33 -8.13
N MET A 2 -1.02 19.87 -8.39
CA MET A 2 -1.29 18.48 -8.86
C MET A 2 -1.39 18.45 -10.40
N GLU A 3 -1.14 19.58 -11.06
CA GLU A 3 -1.37 19.81 -12.50
C GLU A 3 -0.29 19.22 -13.42
N HIS A 4 0.76 18.60 -12.87
CA HIS A 4 1.86 18.04 -13.66
C HIS A 4 1.88 16.51 -13.72
N LEU A 5 0.93 15.83 -13.08
CA LEU A 5 0.81 14.37 -13.21
C LEU A 5 0.11 14.07 -14.54
N LYS A 6 0.92 13.66 -15.52
CA LYS A 6 0.42 13.17 -16.80
C LYS A 6 -0.28 11.84 -16.58
N ILE A 7 -1.61 11.87 -16.44
CA ILE A 7 -2.41 10.65 -16.43
C ILE A 7 -2.37 10.10 -17.86
N SER A 8 -1.91 8.86 -18.01
CA SER A 8 -1.92 8.17 -19.30
C SER A 8 -3.36 7.95 -19.76
N ASP A 9 -3.55 7.92 -21.08
CA ASP A 9 -4.84 7.56 -21.65
C ASP A 9 -5.30 6.17 -21.16
N TRP A 10 -6.57 6.07 -20.77
CA TRP A 10 -7.19 4.84 -20.27
C TRP A 10 -8.31 4.33 -21.19
N SER A 11 -8.51 4.93 -22.37
CA SER A 11 -9.53 4.54 -23.34
C SER A 11 -9.47 3.04 -23.72
N ALA A 12 -8.27 2.45 -23.71
CA ALA A 12 -8.06 1.03 -23.94
C ALA A 12 -8.80 0.10 -22.95
N LEU A 13 -9.22 0.63 -21.79
CA LEU A 13 -9.96 -0.12 -20.77
C LEU A 13 -11.47 -0.14 -21.02
N ASP A 14 -12.02 0.79 -21.82
CA ASP A 14 -13.48 0.97 -21.99
C ASP A 14 -14.15 -0.23 -22.66
N ASN A 15 -13.44 -0.92 -23.55
CA ASN A 15 -13.94 -2.05 -24.32
C ASN A 15 -13.54 -3.41 -23.73
N LEU A 16 -13.08 -3.46 -22.48
CA LEU A 16 -12.68 -4.72 -21.85
C LEU A 16 -13.90 -5.52 -21.38
N GLU A 17 -13.95 -6.78 -21.78
CA GLU A 17 -14.94 -7.73 -21.28
C GLU A 17 -14.38 -8.60 -20.14
N LYS A 18 -15.29 -9.17 -19.35
CA LYS A 18 -14.91 -10.14 -18.31
C LYS A 18 -14.34 -11.40 -18.94
N LYS A 19 -13.10 -11.74 -18.60
CA LYS A 19 -12.45 -12.99 -19.01
C LYS A 19 -12.21 -13.91 -17.81
N ILE A 20 -11.85 -15.14 -18.10
CA ILE A 20 -11.52 -16.17 -17.10
C ILE A 20 -10.09 -15.96 -16.61
N CYS A 21 -9.90 -16.00 -15.29
CA CYS A 21 -8.58 -16.04 -14.67
C CYS A 21 -7.85 -17.33 -15.05
N SER A 22 -6.63 -17.22 -15.60
CA SER A 22 -5.79 -18.36 -15.99
C SER A 22 -5.40 -19.29 -14.84
N ASN A 23 -5.44 -18.81 -13.59
CA ASN A 23 -5.06 -19.60 -12.41
C ASN A 23 -6.24 -20.28 -11.70
N CYS A 24 -7.35 -19.56 -11.47
CA CYS A 24 -8.47 -20.07 -10.65
C CYS A 24 -9.79 -20.26 -11.39
N GLY A 25 -9.86 -19.98 -12.69
CA GLY A 25 -11.08 -20.15 -13.50
C GLY A 25 -12.19 -19.12 -13.23
N ARG A 26 -12.04 -18.22 -12.26
CA ARG A 26 -13.06 -17.21 -11.93
C ARG A 26 -13.11 -16.11 -12.98
N ARG A 27 -14.31 -15.65 -13.36
CA ARG A 27 -14.48 -14.51 -14.28
C ARG A 27 -14.22 -13.16 -13.60
N ARG A 28 -13.38 -12.33 -14.22
CA ARG A 28 -13.01 -10.98 -13.75
C ARG A 28 -12.74 -10.07 -14.96
N MET A 29 -12.84 -8.76 -14.77
CA MET A 29 -12.63 -7.77 -15.84
C MET A 29 -11.15 -7.36 -15.94
N TYR A 30 -10.58 -6.80 -14.87
CA TYR A 30 -9.23 -6.22 -14.90
C TYR A 30 -8.14 -7.11 -14.30
N PHE A 31 -8.38 -7.62 -13.09
CA PHE A 31 -7.45 -8.49 -12.38
C PHE A 31 -8.21 -9.46 -11.47
N CYS A 32 -7.56 -10.56 -11.13
CA CYS A 32 -8.07 -11.50 -10.15
C CYS A 32 -7.61 -11.10 -8.76
N TYR A 33 -8.55 -10.65 -7.93
CA TYR A 33 -8.27 -10.27 -6.55
C TYR A 33 -7.87 -11.46 -5.65
N ASP A 34 -8.18 -12.70 -6.05
CA ASP A 34 -7.80 -13.91 -5.32
C ASP A 34 -6.38 -14.37 -5.68
N CYS A 35 -6.10 -14.43 -6.98
CA CYS A 35 -4.80 -14.88 -7.49
C CYS A 35 -3.77 -13.75 -7.55
N LYS A 36 -4.19 -12.49 -7.39
CA LYS A 36 -3.35 -11.29 -7.39
C LYS A 36 -2.58 -11.10 -8.70
N LEU A 37 -3.27 -11.32 -9.82
CA LEU A 37 -2.70 -11.25 -11.16
C LEU A 37 -3.71 -10.62 -12.14
N TYR A 38 -3.18 -9.91 -13.13
CA TYR A 38 -3.98 -9.31 -14.18
C TYR A 38 -4.71 -10.37 -15.01
N ILE A 39 -5.85 -9.98 -15.55
CA ILE A 39 -6.56 -10.80 -16.51
C ILE A 39 -5.80 -10.79 -17.84
N PRO A 40 -5.75 -11.92 -18.59
CA PRO A 40 -5.00 -11.99 -19.84
C PRO A 40 -5.33 -10.83 -20.82
N GLY A 41 -4.28 -10.12 -21.23
CA GLY A 41 -4.36 -8.93 -22.09
C GLY A 41 -4.37 -7.59 -21.34
N VAL A 42 -4.80 -7.56 -20.07
CA VAL A 42 -4.86 -6.31 -19.28
C VAL A 42 -3.47 -5.87 -18.83
N GLN A 43 -2.57 -6.81 -18.51
CA GLN A 43 -1.22 -6.49 -18.02
C GLN A 43 -0.44 -5.55 -18.97
N ASN A 44 -0.64 -5.69 -20.28
CA ASN A 44 0.06 -4.88 -21.29
C ASN A 44 -0.46 -3.44 -21.36
N MET A 45 -1.64 -3.17 -20.78
CA MET A 45 -2.30 -1.85 -20.79
C MET A 45 -1.98 -1.05 -19.52
N VAL A 46 -1.40 -1.68 -18.50
CA VAL A 46 -1.20 -1.08 -17.19
C VAL A 46 0.29 -0.80 -16.97
N PRO A 47 0.69 0.40 -16.53
CA PRO A 47 2.09 0.71 -16.29
C PRO A 47 2.68 -0.14 -15.16
N GLN A 48 3.94 -0.52 -15.32
CA GLN A 48 4.75 -1.11 -14.25
C GLN A 48 5.57 -0.01 -13.59
N LEU A 49 5.34 0.20 -12.30
CA LEU A 49 5.97 1.23 -11.49
C LEU A 49 7.17 0.67 -10.75
N LYS A 50 8.29 1.40 -10.81
CA LYS A 50 9.42 1.18 -9.91
C LYS A 50 9.38 2.27 -8.84
N LEU A 51 9.18 1.85 -7.60
CA LEU A 51 9.10 2.76 -6.48
C LEU A 51 10.49 3.00 -5.89
N PRO A 52 10.79 4.23 -5.42
CA PRO A 52 12.06 4.55 -4.79
C PRO A 52 12.23 3.89 -3.40
N VAL A 53 11.16 3.31 -2.87
CA VAL A 53 11.12 2.62 -1.58
C VAL A 53 10.42 1.27 -1.72
N HIS A 54 10.76 0.33 -0.85
CA HIS A 54 10.04 -0.92 -0.72
C HIS A 54 8.80 -0.78 0.15
N ILE A 55 7.80 -1.61 -0.12
CA ILE A 55 6.52 -1.58 0.57
C ILE A 55 6.16 -3.00 0.97
N ASP A 56 5.85 -3.17 2.24
CA ASP A 56 5.25 -4.39 2.74
C ASP A 56 3.85 -4.06 3.24
N ILE A 57 2.88 -4.90 2.87
CA ILE A 57 1.50 -4.75 3.31
C ILE A 57 1.11 -6.00 4.07
N ILE A 58 0.72 -5.85 5.33
CA ILE A 58 0.20 -6.93 6.17
C ILE A 58 -1.32 -6.85 6.15
N LYS A 59 -1.92 -7.83 5.49
CA LYS A 59 -3.36 -7.89 5.24
C LYS A 59 -4.07 -8.78 6.24
N HIS A 60 -5.17 -8.28 6.79
CA HIS A 60 -6.04 -9.06 7.64
C HIS A 60 -6.88 -10.06 6.81
N PRO A 61 -7.00 -11.33 7.22
CA PRO A 61 -7.70 -12.36 6.43
C PRO A 61 -9.20 -12.09 6.20
N GLN A 62 -9.84 -11.34 7.10
CA GLN A 62 -11.26 -11.00 6.98
C GLN A 62 -11.50 -9.77 6.08
N GLU A 63 -10.45 -9.07 5.66
CA GLU A 63 -10.57 -7.95 4.72
C GLU A 63 -10.80 -8.49 3.30
N LYS A 64 -11.95 -8.15 2.71
CA LYS A 64 -12.35 -8.70 1.40
C LYS A 64 -11.35 -8.27 0.32
N ASN A 65 -10.78 -9.23 -0.39
CA ASN A 65 -9.85 -8.98 -1.50
C ASN A 65 -10.45 -8.05 -2.57
N SER A 66 -11.76 -8.15 -2.84
CA SER A 66 -12.46 -7.29 -3.81
C SER A 66 -12.57 -5.82 -3.41
N LYS A 67 -12.23 -5.48 -2.16
CA LYS A 67 -12.25 -4.11 -1.62
C LYS A 67 -10.86 -3.61 -1.18
N SER A 68 -9.87 -4.50 -1.17
CA SER A 68 -8.53 -4.22 -0.70
C SER A 68 -7.73 -3.46 -1.75
N THR A 69 -7.36 -2.22 -1.44
CA THR A 69 -6.50 -1.41 -2.29
C THR A 69 -5.04 -1.88 -2.27
N ALA A 70 -4.66 -2.72 -1.29
CA ALA A 70 -3.32 -3.32 -1.19
C ALA A 70 -2.93 -4.10 -2.46
N LEU A 71 -3.91 -4.71 -3.12
CA LEU A 71 -3.69 -5.47 -4.35
C LEU A 71 -3.23 -4.58 -5.51
N HIS A 72 -3.70 -3.34 -5.58
CA HIS A 72 -3.30 -2.41 -6.65
C HIS A 72 -1.81 -2.07 -6.54
N CYS A 73 -1.31 -1.82 -5.33
CA CYS A 73 0.11 -1.56 -5.10
C CYS A 73 0.98 -2.77 -5.50
N LEU A 74 0.52 -3.99 -5.20
CA LEU A 74 1.20 -5.21 -5.60
C LEU A 74 1.22 -5.39 -7.12
N LEU A 75 0.11 -5.13 -7.79
CA LEU A 75 -0.03 -5.31 -9.24
C LEU A 75 0.75 -4.24 -10.03
N LEU A 76 0.78 -3.00 -9.56
CA LEU A 76 1.48 -1.89 -10.21
C LEU A 76 2.99 -1.92 -9.97
N ALA A 77 3.45 -2.32 -8.78
CA ALA A 77 4.87 -2.31 -8.42
C ALA A 77 5.33 -3.66 -7.82
N PRO A 78 5.19 -4.79 -8.55
CA PRO A 78 5.41 -6.12 -8.00
C PRO A 78 6.82 -6.38 -7.49
N THR A 79 7.83 -5.69 -8.03
CA THR A 79 9.23 -5.81 -7.59
C THR A 79 9.52 -5.05 -6.29
N CYS A 80 8.69 -4.06 -5.96
CA CYS A 80 8.88 -3.19 -4.80
C CYS A 80 7.91 -3.52 -3.66
N THR A 81 6.81 -4.24 -3.95
CA THR A 81 5.71 -4.48 -3.03
C THR A 81 5.62 -5.95 -2.62
N ARG A 82 5.47 -6.21 -1.33
CA ARG A 82 5.17 -7.54 -0.78
C ARG A 82 3.86 -7.51 -0.01
N LEU A 83 3.05 -8.56 -0.18
CA LEU A 83 1.78 -8.71 0.50
C LEU A 83 1.79 -9.95 1.38
N PHE A 84 1.58 -9.75 2.67
CA PHE A 84 1.56 -10.79 3.69
C PHE A 84 0.16 -10.93 4.28
N ASP A 85 -0.18 -12.13 4.71
CA ASP A 85 -1.27 -12.40 5.64
C ASP A 85 -0.68 -12.69 7.04
N LEU A 86 -1.54 -13.02 8.00
CA LEU A 86 -1.12 -13.29 9.38
C LEU A 86 -0.16 -14.48 9.55
N THR A 87 -0.14 -15.41 8.59
CA THR A 87 0.65 -16.65 8.68
C THR A 87 2.10 -16.44 8.20
N ASN A 88 2.31 -15.53 7.26
CA ASN A 88 3.59 -15.34 6.58
C ASN A 88 4.25 -13.96 6.82
N VAL A 89 3.82 -13.23 7.85
CA VAL A 89 4.46 -11.96 8.25
C VAL A 89 5.95 -12.18 8.56
N PRO A 90 6.88 -11.39 7.98
CA PRO A 90 8.29 -11.42 8.32
C PRO A 90 8.54 -11.02 9.78
N ASN A 91 9.65 -11.50 10.36
CA ASN A 91 10.08 -11.02 11.67
C ASN A 91 10.85 -9.68 11.52
N TYR A 92 10.14 -8.56 11.68
CA TYR A 92 10.72 -7.22 11.58
C TYR A 92 11.60 -6.84 12.77
N ASN A 93 11.65 -7.67 13.81
CA ASN A 93 12.57 -7.48 14.93
C ASN A 93 14.05 -7.79 14.56
N SER A 94 14.29 -8.41 13.40
CA SER A 94 15.64 -8.75 12.93
C SER A 94 16.47 -7.52 12.55
N THR A 95 17.80 -7.67 12.65
CA THR A 95 18.77 -6.60 12.35
C THR A 95 18.69 -6.09 10.91
N LYS A 96 18.30 -6.94 9.96
CA LYS A 96 18.07 -6.58 8.56
C LYS A 96 17.13 -5.37 8.41
N TYR A 97 15.97 -5.41 9.06
CA TYR A 97 14.97 -4.34 8.91
C TYR A 97 15.35 -3.05 9.65
N LYS A 98 16.17 -3.18 10.70
CA LYS A 98 16.82 -2.03 11.36
C LYS A 98 17.81 -1.34 10.42
N GLN A 99 18.65 -2.10 9.71
CA GLN A 99 19.59 -1.58 8.71
C GLN A 99 18.89 -0.99 7.48
N GLU A 100 17.71 -1.51 7.11
CA GLU A 100 16.86 -0.93 6.07
C GLU A 100 16.10 0.33 6.53
N ASN A 101 16.25 0.75 7.80
CA ASN A 101 15.47 1.84 8.39
C ASN A 101 13.96 1.68 8.12
N THR A 102 13.45 0.47 8.36
CA THR A 102 12.07 0.10 8.06
C THR A 102 11.13 0.77 9.05
N ALA A 103 10.02 1.33 8.57
CA ALA A 103 9.05 2.03 9.40
C ALA A 103 7.60 1.53 9.19
N LEU A 104 6.85 1.44 10.28
CA LEU A 104 5.44 1.09 10.29
C LEU A 104 4.59 2.35 10.17
N VAL A 105 3.72 2.39 9.16
CA VAL A 105 2.86 3.54 8.92
C VAL A 105 1.54 3.37 9.67
N ILE A 106 1.31 4.20 10.68
CA ILE A 106 0.06 4.28 11.44
C ILE A 106 -0.32 5.77 11.57
N GLN A 107 -1.42 6.17 10.96
CA GLN A 107 -2.13 7.41 11.29
C GLN A 107 -2.44 7.48 12.79
N SER A 108 -1.89 8.52 13.39
CA SER A 108 -2.10 8.93 14.77
C SER A 108 -1.87 10.43 14.86
N GLU A 109 -2.71 11.14 15.61
CA GLU A 109 -2.60 12.59 15.87
C GLU A 109 -1.22 12.99 16.40
N ASN A 110 -0.71 12.15 17.30
CA ASN A 110 0.56 12.36 17.98
C ASN A 110 1.72 11.56 17.38
N GLY A 111 1.51 10.94 16.21
CA GLY A 111 2.55 10.14 15.57
C GLY A 111 3.67 11.00 14.96
N ILE A 112 4.90 10.45 14.97
CA ILE A 112 6.09 11.08 14.40
C ILE A 112 5.89 11.25 12.89
N SER A 113 6.12 12.45 12.35
CA SER A 113 5.99 12.68 10.91
C SER A 113 7.12 11.99 10.13
N VAL A 114 6.88 11.65 8.85
CA VAL A 114 7.94 11.13 7.97
C VAL A 114 9.13 12.07 7.90
N HIS A 115 8.89 13.38 7.76
CA HIS A 115 9.95 14.39 7.73
C HIS A 115 10.81 14.38 9.00
N SER A 116 10.18 14.39 10.19
CA SER A 116 10.91 14.35 11.46
C SER A 116 11.70 13.04 11.60
N PHE A 117 11.11 11.92 11.20
CA PHE A 117 11.75 10.62 11.21
C PHE A 117 13.00 10.58 10.33
N VAL A 118 12.90 11.07 9.09
CA VAL A 118 14.02 11.10 8.13
C VAL A 118 15.13 12.02 8.61
N LYS A 119 14.79 13.16 9.23
CA LYS A 119 15.78 14.08 9.81
C LYS A 119 16.59 13.43 10.95
N GLU A 120 15.96 12.60 11.77
CA GLU A 120 16.60 11.97 12.93
C GLU A 120 17.32 10.66 12.58
N ARG A 121 16.74 9.84 11.69
CA ARG A 121 17.18 8.45 11.43
C ARG A 121 17.64 8.20 9.99
N GLY A 122 17.54 9.19 9.11
CA GLY A 122 17.89 9.08 7.70
C GLY A 122 16.78 8.49 6.83
N CYS A 123 17.10 8.23 5.56
CA CYS A 123 16.14 7.78 4.55
C CYS A 123 15.50 6.43 4.91
N ILE A 124 14.20 6.31 4.69
CA ILE A 124 13.43 5.07 4.89
C ILE A 124 13.57 4.22 3.62
N LYS A 125 14.11 3.00 3.71
CA LYS A 125 14.15 2.09 2.55
C LYS A 125 12.88 1.27 2.42
N ARG A 126 12.13 1.08 3.51
CA ARG A 126 10.94 0.23 3.53
C ARG A 126 9.84 0.76 4.42
N PHE A 127 8.62 0.83 3.88
CA PHE A 127 7.41 1.09 4.64
C PHE A 127 6.61 -0.19 4.86
N VAL A 128 6.01 -0.32 6.04
CA VAL A 128 5.06 -1.39 6.38
C VAL A 128 3.68 -0.77 6.58
N PHE A 129 2.68 -1.30 5.91
CA PHE A 129 1.28 -0.88 6.01
C PHE A 129 0.42 -2.03 6.53
N LEU A 130 -0.67 -1.67 7.22
CA LEU A 130 -1.66 -2.61 7.71
C LEU A 130 -2.95 -2.44 6.89
N ASP A 131 -3.39 -3.51 6.21
CA ASP A 131 -4.64 -3.57 5.44
C ASP A 131 -5.71 -4.33 6.24
N SER A 132 -6.62 -3.59 6.87
CA SER A 132 -7.73 -4.15 7.65
C SER A 132 -8.87 -3.17 7.82
N THR A 133 -10.07 -3.68 8.07
CA THR A 133 -11.16 -2.87 8.67
C THR A 133 -10.77 -2.34 10.05
N TRP A 134 -11.44 -1.26 10.48
CA TRP A 134 -11.28 -0.60 11.77
C TRP A 134 -11.27 -1.53 12.98
N PHE A 135 -12.28 -2.39 13.08
CA PHE A 135 -12.44 -3.29 14.22
C PHE A 135 -11.35 -4.37 14.29
N GLN A 136 -10.60 -4.57 13.20
CA GLN A 136 -9.61 -5.65 13.06
C GLN A 136 -8.16 -5.15 13.20
N ILE A 137 -7.92 -3.84 13.10
CA ILE A 137 -6.54 -3.29 13.11
C ILE A 137 -5.79 -3.60 14.41
N GLY A 138 -6.50 -3.70 15.55
CA GLY A 138 -5.91 -4.03 16.84
C GLY A 138 -5.16 -5.38 16.81
N ARG A 139 -5.70 -6.37 16.10
CA ARG A 139 -5.06 -7.68 15.93
C ARG A 139 -3.79 -7.61 15.08
N LEU A 140 -3.75 -6.73 14.09
CA LEU A 140 -2.54 -6.51 13.31
C LEU A 140 -1.47 -5.79 14.13
N LYS A 141 -1.86 -4.78 14.92
CA LYS A 141 -0.96 -4.03 15.80
C LYS A 141 -0.35 -4.88 16.91
N SER A 142 -1.06 -5.91 17.39
CA SER A 142 -0.56 -6.78 18.46
C SER A 142 0.46 -7.82 18.00
N LEU A 143 0.76 -7.90 16.69
CA LEU A 143 1.73 -8.85 16.16
C LEU A 143 3.12 -8.61 16.75
N SER A 144 3.64 -9.59 17.51
CA SER A 144 4.99 -9.55 18.09
C SER A 144 6.09 -9.30 17.05
N LYS A 145 5.86 -9.74 15.82
CA LYS A 145 6.77 -9.59 14.69
C LYS A 145 6.98 -8.16 14.20
N ILE A 146 6.10 -7.21 14.54
CA ILE A 146 6.19 -5.80 14.10
C ILE A 146 6.41 -4.81 15.26
N GLN A 147 6.46 -5.28 16.50
CA GLN A 147 6.50 -4.42 17.69
C GLN A 147 7.76 -3.55 17.77
N SER A 148 8.89 -3.99 17.21
CA SER A 148 10.11 -3.17 17.23
C SER A 148 10.15 -2.10 16.13
N LEU A 149 9.18 -2.08 15.21
CA LEU A 149 9.22 -1.12 14.12
C LEU A 149 8.92 0.28 14.65
N PRO A 150 9.71 1.30 14.28
CA PRO A 150 9.33 2.66 14.55
C PRO A 150 8.02 3.00 13.83
N VAL A 151 7.13 3.68 14.55
CA VAL A 151 5.82 4.09 14.04
C VAL A 151 5.87 5.52 13.56
N ILE A 152 5.38 5.75 12.34
CA ILE A 152 5.32 7.06 11.71
C ILE A 152 3.93 7.35 11.14
N THR A 153 3.58 8.63 11.09
CA THR A 153 2.34 9.17 10.53
C THR A 153 2.64 9.98 9.27
N LEU A 154 1.88 9.74 8.21
CA LEU A 154 1.84 10.61 7.04
C LEU A 154 0.96 11.83 7.37
N ARG A 155 1.56 13.01 7.53
CA ARG A 155 0.86 14.26 7.86
C ARG A 155 0.40 15.06 6.64
N SER A 156 1.08 14.88 5.51
CA SER A 156 0.74 15.52 4.24
C SER A 156 0.40 14.43 3.22
N TYR A 157 -0.83 14.44 2.71
CA TYR A 157 -1.22 13.59 1.58
C TYR A 157 -2.30 14.29 0.74
N LYS A 158 -2.27 14.06 -0.57
CA LYS A 158 -3.33 14.45 -1.49
C LYS A 158 -3.89 13.20 -2.13
N THR A 159 -5.21 13.13 -2.25
CA THR A 159 -5.87 11.91 -2.72
C THR A 159 -7.25 12.23 -3.31
N LYS A 160 -7.61 11.52 -4.39
CA LYS A 160 -8.87 11.67 -5.11
C LYS A 160 -9.90 10.59 -4.79
N TYR A 161 -9.53 9.55 -4.04
CA TYR A 161 -10.34 8.34 -3.88
C TYR A 161 -11.00 8.19 -2.50
N TRP A 162 -10.78 9.12 -1.56
CA TRP A 162 -11.40 9.04 -0.23
C TRP A 162 -12.64 9.91 -0.16
N ARG A 163 -13.71 9.34 0.36
CA ARG A 163 -14.85 10.11 0.86
C ARG A 163 -14.56 10.53 2.30
N PRO A 164 -14.61 11.82 2.66
CA PRO A 164 -14.84 12.21 4.04
C PRO A 164 -16.14 11.54 4.50
N GLN A 165 -16.07 10.61 5.44
CA GLN A 165 -17.26 10.10 6.11
C GLN A 165 -17.67 11.19 7.10
N VAL A 166 -18.68 11.99 6.75
CA VAL A 166 -19.14 13.19 7.48
C VAL A 166 -19.58 12.89 8.93
N LEU A 167 -19.73 11.61 9.30
CA LEU A 167 -20.24 11.19 10.61
C LEU A 167 -19.18 10.75 11.64
N PHE A 168 -17.91 10.58 11.25
CA PHE A 168 -16.83 10.25 12.22
C PHE A 168 -15.49 10.88 11.78
N PRO A 169 -15.01 11.94 12.47
CA PRO A 169 -13.82 12.71 12.07
C PRO A 169 -12.48 12.00 12.33
N LEU A 170 -12.44 10.68 12.54
CA LEU A 170 -11.22 9.99 12.95
C LEU A 170 -10.80 8.96 11.89
N PHE A 171 -9.72 9.32 11.17
CA PHE A 171 -8.67 8.53 10.49
C PHE A 171 -8.98 7.47 9.41
N PRO A 172 -9.28 7.81 8.14
CA PRO A 172 -9.36 6.79 7.09
C PRO A 172 -8.01 6.06 6.87
N PHE A 173 -7.93 4.76 7.18
CA PHE A 173 -6.82 3.91 6.73
C PHE A 173 -7.17 3.10 5.48
N LEU A 174 -6.46 3.40 4.39
CA LEU A 174 -5.46 2.54 3.76
C LEU A 174 -4.75 3.38 2.71
N VAL A 175 -3.72 4.12 3.13
CA VAL A 175 -2.90 5.03 2.31
C VAL A 175 -2.77 4.50 0.88
N TYR A 176 -3.48 5.13 -0.05
CA TYR A 176 -3.38 4.80 -1.46
C TYR A 176 -2.11 5.45 -2.00
N PHE A 177 -1.33 4.67 -2.75
CA PHE A 177 -0.08 5.02 -3.41
C PHE A 177 -0.27 5.93 -4.64
N ASP A 178 -1.18 6.90 -4.61
CA ASP A 178 -1.45 7.74 -5.79
C ASP A 178 -0.84 9.12 -5.74
N ASN A 179 -0.21 9.55 -4.64
CA ASN A 179 0.61 10.77 -4.64
C ASN A 179 1.46 10.89 -3.37
N PHE A 180 2.66 10.30 -3.41
CA PHE A 180 3.75 10.73 -2.53
C PHE A 180 4.26 12.09 -3.02
N HIS A 181 3.81 13.17 -2.40
CA HIS A 181 4.41 14.50 -2.57
C HIS A 181 5.46 14.80 -1.49
N ASP A 182 6.05 13.76 -0.89
CA ASP A 182 7.11 13.87 0.13
C ASP A 182 8.45 13.26 -0.36
N TYR A 183 8.59 13.00 -1.67
CA TYR A 183 9.82 12.49 -2.28
C TYR A 183 10.91 13.54 -2.49
N SER A 184 10.63 14.84 -2.28
CA SER A 184 11.67 15.88 -2.30
C SER A 184 12.72 15.69 -1.20
N TYR A 185 12.43 14.90 -0.16
CA TYR A 185 13.34 14.66 0.96
C TYR A 185 14.05 13.30 0.92
N LEU A 186 13.72 12.42 -0.05
CA LEU A 186 14.32 11.10 -0.20
C LEU A 186 15.26 11.00 -1.42
N LEU A 187 15.45 12.11 -2.13
CA LEU A 187 16.38 12.27 -3.24
C LEU A 187 17.40 13.34 -2.87
N HIS A 188 18.41 12.93 -2.10
CA HIS A 188 19.76 13.46 -2.22
C HIS A 188 20.68 12.28 -2.57
#